data_AF-A0A653HAP5-F1
#
_entry.id   AF-A0A653HAP5-F1
#
_cell.length_a   1.000
_cell.length_b   1.000
_cell.length_c   1.000
_cell.angle_alpha   90.00
_cell.angle_beta   90.00
_cell.angle_gamma   90.00
#
_symmetry.space_group_name_H-M   'P 1'
#
loop_
_entity.id
_entity.type
_entity.pdbx_description
1 polymer ?
#
loop_
_entity_poly.entity_id
_entity_poly.type
_entity_poly.pdbx_seq_one_letter_code
_entity_poly.pdbx_strand_id
1 'polypeptide(L)'
;MSTMKEVNDFMRKINDAEKMKRYLSDHSTSIKIYCFFLFLVFIFYHLFSDGDFSFLLTLSSVISMFSFLMVFIKIEMNRSCAGVSLKMMECYVILNTSRLLSIIPFEGYLPYDKSGDWLYQLVEAISLFINCCIVYLCRYKYKNTYESVHDNLNILYLLIPSLLIAVFIHPSLNSFFPA
;
A
#
# COMPACT_ATOMS: atom_id res chain seq x y z
N MET A 1 -2.15 -16.45 -32.85
CA MET A 1 -2.10 -17.93 -32.64
C MET A 1 -1.34 -18.31 -31.36
N SER A 2 -0.37 -17.53 -30.84
CA SER A 2 0.27 -17.82 -29.54
C SER A 2 -0.60 -17.48 -28.32
N THR A 3 -1.39 -16.40 -28.38
CA THR A 3 -2.29 -15.97 -27.28
C THR A 3 -3.34 -17.02 -26.94
N MET A 4 -3.91 -17.69 -27.96
CA MET A 4 -4.89 -18.78 -27.76
C MET A 4 -4.25 -20.04 -27.14
N LYS A 5 -2.96 -20.30 -27.41
CA LYS A 5 -2.22 -21.39 -26.77
C LYS A 5 -1.93 -21.09 -25.30
N GLU A 6 -1.50 -19.87 -24.99
CA GLU A 6 -1.26 -19.44 -23.60
C GLU A 6 -2.55 -19.46 -22.77
N VAL A 7 -3.66 -19.00 -23.34
CA VAL A 7 -4.98 -19.09 -22.69
C VAL A 7 -5.40 -20.55 -22.49
N ASN A 8 -5.24 -21.42 -23.49
CA ASN A 8 -5.57 -22.84 -23.33
C ASN A 8 -4.65 -23.56 -22.33
N ASP A 9 -3.35 -23.25 -22.30
CA ASP A 9 -2.41 -23.82 -21.34
C ASP A 9 -2.70 -23.33 -19.92
N PHE A 10 -3.07 -22.06 -19.76
CA PHE A 10 -3.56 -21.49 -18.51
C PHE A 10 -4.85 -22.16 -18.05
N MET A 11 -5.83 -22.31 -18.94
CA MET A 11 -7.09 -23.01 -18.66
C MET A 11 -6.85 -24.47 -18.29
N ARG A 12 -5.90 -25.17 -18.94
CA ARG A 12 -5.53 -26.54 -18.59
C ARG A 12 -4.89 -26.63 -17.21
N LYS A 13 -4.08 -25.63 -16.84
CA LYS A 13 -3.43 -25.53 -15.52
C LYS A 13 -4.43 -25.25 -14.41
N ILE A 14 -5.49 -24.47 -14.68
CA ILE A 14 -6.62 -24.24 -13.76
C ILE A 14 -7.49 -25.48 -13.62
N ASN A 15 -7.75 -26.19 -14.72
CA ASN A 15 -8.65 -27.33 -14.74
C ASN A 15 -8.04 -28.60 -14.11
N ASP A 16 -6.71 -28.64 -13.91
CA ASP A 16 -6.03 -29.64 -13.08
C ASP A 16 -6.34 -29.40 -11.59
N ALA A 17 -7.48 -29.91 -11.13
CA ALA A 17 -7.94 -29.77 -9.75
C ALA A 17 -6.88 -30.20 -8.71
N GLU A 18 -6.04 -31.19 -9.03
CA GLU A 18 -4.93 -31.62 -8.16
C GLU A 18 -3.81 -30.59 -8.05
N LYS A 19 -3.43 -29.95 -9.17
CA LYS A 19 -2.41 -28.88 -9.15
C LYS A 19 -2.91 -27.66 -8.40
N MET A 20 -4.17 -27.29 -8.62
CA MET A 20 -4.80 -26.18 -7.90
C MET A 20 -4.88 -26.48 -6.40
N LYS A 21 -5.26 -27.70 -6.01
CA LYS A 21 -5.31 -28.12 -4.60
C LYS A 21 -3.93 -28.12 -3.94
N ARG A 22 -2.88 -28.56 -4.64
CA ARG A 22 -1.49 -28.45 -4.15
C ARG A 22 -1.06 -27.00 -3.97
N TYR A 23 -1.34 -26.15 -4.96
CA TYR A 23 -1.00 -24.73 -4.89
C TYR A 23 -1.69 -24.01 -3.71
N LEU A 24 -2.98 -24.29 -3.49
CA LEU A 24 -3.76 -23.78 -2.36
C LEU A 24 -3.21 -24.28 -1.01
N SER A 25 -2.77 -25.54 -0.95
CA SER A 25 -2.14 -26.13 0.24
C SER A 25 -0.83 -25.42 0.59
N ASP A 26 0.04 -25.23 -0.41
CA ASP A 26 1.36 -24.61 -0.24
C ASP A 26 1.27 -23.14 0.19
N HIS A 27 0.23 -22.42 -0.26
CA HIS A 27 0.00 -21.00 0.06
C HIS A 27 -1.13 -20.78 1.08
N SER A 28 -1.54 -21.83 1.80
CA SER A 28 -2.70 -21.80 2.68
C SER A 28 -2.59 -20.71 3.76
N THR A 29 -1.41 -20.44 4.28
CA THR A 29 -1.17 -19.36 5.25
C THR A 29 -1.43 -17.98 4.65
N SER A 30 -0.89 -17.71 3.45
CA SER A 30 -1.12 -16.43 2.77
C SER A 30 -2.60 -16.24 2.44
N ILE A 31 -3.27 -17.28 1.96
CA ILE A 31 -4.71 -17.23 1.65
C ILE A 31 -5.52 -16.92 2.91
N LYS A 32 -5.23 -17.57 4.04
CA LYS A 32 -5.89 -17.28 5.32
C LYS A 32 -5.71 -15.82 5.74
N ILE A 33 -4.50 -15.28 5.60
CA ILE A 33 -4.19 -13.88 5.91
C ILE A 33 -5.00 -12.92 5.03
N TYR A 34 -5.07 -13.15 3.72
CA TYR A 34 -5.86 -12.32 2.80
C TYR A 34 -7.37 -12.43 3.03
N CYS A 35 -7.88 -13.65 3.28
CA CYS A 35 -9.30 -13.85 3.61
C CYS A 35 -9.67 -13.15 4.94
N PHE A 36 -8.80 -13.24 5.94
CA PHE A 36 -8.99 -12.54 7.22
C PHE A 36 -8.97 -11.03 7.04
N PHE A 37 -8.05 -10.50 6.23
CA PHE A 37 -8.01 -9.08 5.91
C PHE A 37 -9.29 -8.61 5.21
N LEU A 38 -9.78 -9.37 4.22
CA LEU A 38 -11.04 -9.04 3.53
C LEU A 38 -12.23 -9.05 4.49
N PHE A 39 -12.26 -10.00 5.43
CA PHE A 39 -13.27 -10.04 6.48
C PHE A 39 -13.19 -8.83 7.40
N LEU A 40 -11.98 -8.41 7.81
CA LEU A 40 -11.80 -7.17 8.59
C LEU A 40 -12.27 -5.93 7.84
N VAL A 41 -11.96 -5.81 6.54
CA VAL A 41 -12.45 -4.72 5.70
C VAL A 41 -13.98 -4.67 5.68
N PHE A 42 -14.63 -5.82 5.57
CA PHE A 42 -16.10 -5.91 5.60
C PHE A 42 -16.68 -5.46 6.95
N ILE A 43 -16.03 -5.85 8.06
CA ILE A 43 -16.35 -5.37 9.40
C ILE A 43 -16.19 -3.85 9.48
N PHE A 44 -15.05 -3.31 9.05
CA PHE A 44 -14.79 -1.87 9.09
C PHE A 44 -15.81 -1.06 8.28
N TYR A 45 -16.19 -1.56 7.10
CA TYR A 45 -17.25 -0.96 6.30
C TYR A 45 -18.56 -0.88 7.09
N HIS A 46 -19.00 -1.99 7.71
CA HIS A 46 -20.27 -2.01 8.44
C HIS A 46 -20.27 -1.24 9.77
N LEU A 47 -19.13 -1.08 10.44
CA LEU A 47 -19.06 -0.38 11.72
C LEU A 47 -18.75 1.12 11.59
N PHE A 48 -17.94 1.51 10.60
CA PHE A 48 -17.39 2.86 10.53
C PHE A 48 -17.77 3.63 9.27
N SER A 49 -18.36 2.97 8.26
CA SER A 49 -18.87 3.68 7.10
C SER A 49 -20.35 3.99 7.23
N ASP A 50 -20.71 5.20 6.84
CA ASP A 50 -22.10 5.60 6.60
C ASP A 50 -22.58 5.24 5.18
N GLY A 51 -21.74 4.55 4.39
CA GLY A 51 -22.03 4.14 3.01
C GLY A 51 -21.70 5.22 1.98
N ASP A 52 -21.06 6.32 2.40
CA ASP A 52 -20.65 7.39 1.51
C ASP A 52 -19.43 7.02 0.67
N PHE A 53 -19.37 7.58 -0.54
CA PHE A 53 -18.28 7.34 -1.49
C PHE A 53 -16.90 7.71 -0.91
N SER A 54 -16.85 8.69 0.00
CA SER A 54 -15.64 9.13 0.69
C SER A 54 -14.95 8.02 1.48
N PHE A 55 -15.67 6.99 1.92
CA PHE A 55 -15.07 5.82 2.59
C PHE A 55 -14.05 5.09 1.72
N LEU A 56 -14.16 5.16 0.38
CA LEU A 56 -13.20 4.53 -0.53
C LEU A 56 -11.78 5.06 -0.35
N LEU A 57 -11.64 6.33 0.08
CA LEU A 57 -10.33 6.89 0.43
C LEU A 57 -9.73 6.15 1.62
N THR A 58 -10.50 5.99 2.70
CA THR A 58 -10.09 5.24 3.88
C THR A 58 -9.79 3.77 3.55
N LEU A 59 -10.64 3.14 2.75
CA LEU A 59 -10.44 1.77 2.29
C LEU A 59 -9.13 1.61 1.52
N SER A 60 -8.82 2.55 0.62
CA SER A 60 -7.58 2.52 -0.16
C SER A 60 -6.34 2.61 0.73
N SER A 61 -6.38 3.43 1.77
CA SER A 61 -5.30 3.57 2.74
C SER A 61 -5.14 2.31 3.58
N VAL A 62 -6.24 1.66 3.99
CA VAL A 62 -6.19 0.39 4.74
C VAL A 62 -5.57 -0.73 3.90
N ILE A 63 -5.95 -0.83 2.62
CA ILE A 63 -5.38 -1.80 1.67
C ILE A 63 -3.89 -1.52 1.44
N SER A 64 -3.51 -0.25 1.29
CA SER A 64 -2.12 0.16 1.11
C SER A 64 -1.28 -0.17 2.35
N MET A 65 -1.76 0.19 3.54
CA MET A 65 -1.12 -0.12 4.83
C MET A 65 -0.87 -1.62 4.97
N PHE A 66 -1.88 -2.45 4.67
CA PHE A 66 -1.77 -3.90 4.72
C PHE A 66 -0.74 -4.44 3.73
N SER A 67 -0.67 -3.85 2.54
CA SER A 67 0.33 -4.20 1.53
C SER A 67 1.75 -3.89 2.01
N PHE A 68 1.98 -2.73 2.61
CA PHE A 68 3.29 -2.39 3.21
C PHE A 68 3.63 -3.30 4.38
N LEU A 69 2.66 -3.61 5.24
CA LEU A 69 2.84 -4.55 6.35
C LEU A 69 3.29 -5.93 5.85
N MET A 70 2.69 -6.43 4.77
CA MET A 70 3.09 -7.70 4.17
C MET A 70 4.53 -7.67 3.64
N VAL A 71 4.96 -6.56 3.04
CA VAL A 71 6.36 -6.39 2.62
C VAL A 71 7.29 -6.40 3.83
N PHE A 72 6.96 -5.65 4.88
CA PHE A 72 7.74 -5.62 6.11
C PHE A 72 7.89 -7.02 6.74
N ILE A 73 6.77 -7.74 6.90
CA ILE A 73 6.76 -9.11 7.44
C ILE A 73 7.60 -10.04 6.55
N LYS A 74 7.47 -9.93 5.23
CA LYS A 74 8.22 -10.77 4.28
C LYS A 74 9.73 -10.57 4.42
N ILE A 75 10.18 -9.32 4.55
CA ILE A 75 11.59 -8.99 4.75
C ILE A 75 12.10 -9.57 6.09
N GLU A 76 11.34 -9.38 7.18
CA GLU A 76 11.73 -9.89 8.50
C GLU A 76 11.72 -11.42 8.59
N MET A 77 10.75 -12.10 7.97
CA MET A 77 10.68 -13.56 7.93
C MET A 77 11.80 -14.17 7.10
N ASN A 78 12.09 -13.59 5.93
CA ASN A 78 13.12 -14.09 5.03
C ASN A 78 14.53 -13.62 5.42
N ARG A 79 14.65 -12.65 6.33
CA ARG A 79 15.92 -11.97 6.68
C ARG A 79 16.66 -11.41 5.46
N SER A 80 15.90 -10.95 4.47
CA SER A 80 16.42 -10.49 3.18
C SER A 80 15.47 -9.47 2.55
N CYS A 81 16.04 -8.46 1.89
CA CYS A 81 15.33 -7.47 1.08
C CYS A 81 15.59 -7.63 -0.43
N ALA A 82 16.05 -8.80 -0.88
CA ALA A 82 16.19 -9.11 -2.30
C ALA A 82 14.85 -8.95 -3.04
N GLY A 83 14.88 -8.33 -4.22
CA GLY A 83 13.69 -8.02 -5.02
C GLY A 83 12.80 -6.88 -4.49
N VAL A 84 13.16 -6.20 -3.39
CA VAL A 84 12.42 -5.02 -2.89
C VAL A 84 13.08 -3.73 -3.39
N SER A 85 12.32 -2.86 -4.06
CA SER A 85 12.80 -1.53 -4.44
C SER A 85 12.82 -0.61 -3.23
N LEU A 86 14.03 -0.20 -2.81
CA LEU A 86 14.24 0.80 -1.78
C LEU A 86 13.76 2.16 -2.29
N LYS A 87 14.04 2.50 -3.56
CA LYS A 87 13.64 3.77 -4.18
C LYS A 87 12.14 3.99 -4.14
N MET A 88 11.36 2.95 -4.41
CA MET A 88 9.89 2.98 -4.29
C MET A 88 9.45 3.29 -2.86
N MET A 89 10.07 2.65 -1.87
CA MET A 89 9.73 2.87 -0.46
C MET A 89 10.07 4.29 0.01
N GLU A 90 11.17 4.87 -0.48
CA GLU A 90 11.51 6.28 -0.23
C GLU A 90 10.46 7.24 -0.80
N CYS A 91 9.98 6.97 -2.01
CA CYS A 91 8.88 7.74 -2.60
C CYS A 91 7.61 7.66 -1.75
N TYR A 92 7.26 6.48 -1.23
CA TYR A 92 6.10 6.33 -0.33
C TYR A 92 6.29 7.04 1.01
N VAL A 93 7.50 7.06 1.58
CA VAL A 93 7.78 7.86 2.78
C VAL A 93 7.47 9.33 2.51
N ILE A 94 8.00 9.90 1.43
CA ILE A 94 7.75 11.31 1.06
C ILE A 94 6.26 11.58 0.81
N LEU A 95 5.60 10.67 0.09
CA LEU A 95 4.18 10.77 -0.23
C LEU A 95 3.31 10.74 1.03
N ASN A 96 3.50 9.76 1.91
CA ASN A 96 2.74 9.61 3.15
C ASN A 96 3.01 10.77 4.12
N THR A 97 4.26 11.25 4.22
CA THR A 97 4.57 12.46 5.00
C THR A 97 3.85 13.69 4.44
N SER A 98 3.91 13.92 3.13
CA SER A 98 3.24 15.08 2.50
C SER A 98 1.72 15.02 2.68
N ARG A 99 1.12 13.82 2.60
CA ARG A 99 -0.29 13.60 2.88
C ARG A 99 -0.63 13.91 4.33
N LEU A 100 0.11 13.37 5.30
CA LEU A 100 -0.12 13.62 6.73
C LEU A 100 -0.02 15.11 7.08
N LEU A 101 0.94 15.83 6.48
CA LEU A 101 1.04 17.28 6.64
C LEU A 101 -0.20 18.03 6.12
N SER A 102 -0.95 17.45 5.18
CA SER A 102 -2.20 18.03 4.67
C SER A 102 -3.40 17.62 5.51
N ILE A 103 -3.49 16.37 5.96
CA ILE A 103 -4.70 15.85 6.62
C ILE A 103 -4.70 16.05 8.14
N ILE A 104 -3.55 16.24 8.79
CA ILE A 104 -3.51 16.50 10.25
C ILE A 104 -4.04 17.91 10.60
N PRO A 105 -3.61 18.99 9.93
CA PRO A 105 -4.06 20.34 10.28
C PRO A 105 -5.35 20.79 9.57
N PHE A 106 -5.76 20.14 8.47
CA PHE A 106 -6.85 20.61 7.62
C PHE A 106 -7.93 19.53 7.42
N GLU A 107 -9.05 19.69 8.13
CA GLU A 107 -10.24 18.84 8.05
C GLU A 107 -10.81 18.73 6.62
N GLY A 108 -10.63 19.77 5.79
CA GLY A 108 -11.10 19.78 4.41
C GLY A 108 -10.46 18.72 3.50
N TYR A 109 -9.37 18.08 3.93
CA TYR A 109 -8.71 16.99 3.19
C TYR A 109 -9.05 15.59 3.75
N LEU A 110 -9.88 15.50 4.79
CA LEU A 110 -10.34 14.22 5.32
C LEU A 110 -11.49 13.66 4.48
N PRO A 111 -11.66 12.32 4.46
CA PRO A 111 -12.91 11.71 4.05
C PRO A 111 -14.08 12.30 4.85
N TYR A 112 -15.16 12.66 4.17
CA TYR A 112 -16.39 13.17 4.82
C TYR A 112 -17.14 12.13 5.66
N ASP A 113 -16.86 10.85 5.42
CA ASP A 113 -17.44 9.72 6.15
C ASP A 113 -16.86 9.66 7.58
N LYS A 114 -17.58 9.08 8.56
CA LYS A 114 -17.13 8.95 9.97
C LYS A 114 -15.76 8.29 10.13
N SER A 115 -15.34 7.48 9.16
CA SER A 115 -13.99 6.92 9.13
C SER A 115 -12.87 7.97 8.94
N GLY A 116 -13.20 9.16 8.44
CA GLY A 116 -12.29 10.30 8.30
C GLY A 116 -11.80 10.85 9.63
N ASP A 117 -12.67 10.90 10.65
CA ASP A 117 -12.45 11.59 11.94
C ASP A 117 -11.15 11.21 12.66
N TRP A 118 -10.71 9.96 12.50
CA TRP A 118 -9.47 9.48 13.15
C TRP A 118 -8.84 8.29 12.42
N LEU A 119 -9.66 7.39 11.87
CA LEU A 119 -9.18 6.13 11.31
C LEU A 119 -8.30 6.37 10.09
N TYR A 120 -8.70 7.27 9.19
CA TYR A 120 -7.91 7.63 8.01
C TYR A 120 -6.51 8.17 8.38
N GLN A 121 -6.46 9.14 9.30
CA GLN A 121 -5.20 9.72 9.78
C GLN A 121 -4.32 8.67 10.46
N LEU A 122 -4.90 7.81 11.30
CA LEU A 122 -4.18 6.73 11.98
C LEU A 122 -3.57 5.74 10.99
N VAL A 123 -4.33 5.31 9.99
CA VAL A 123 -3.88 4.35 8.97
C VAL A 123 -2.75 4.94 8.12
N GLU A 124 -2.83 6.21 7.74
CA GLU A 124 -1.75 6.90 7.04
C GLU A 124 -0.49 7.04 7.90
N ALA A 125 -0.63 7.33 9.20
CA ALA A 125 0.48 7.41 10.15
C ALA A 125 1.18 6.05 10.36
N ILE A 126 0.40 4.98 10.53
CA ILE A 126 0.94 3.61 10.63
C ILE A 126 1.64 3.23 9.33
N SER A 127 1.05 3.55 8.17
CA SER A 127 1.67 3.30 6.87
C SER A 127 3.01 4.01 6.73
N LEU A 128 3.10 5.29 7.13
CA LEU A 128 4.35 6.03 7.14
C LEU A 128 5.40 5.34 8.02
N PHE A 129 5.01 4.94 9.24
CA PHE A 129 5.91 4.24 10.16
C PHE A 129 6.45 2.94 9.56
N ILE A 130 5.58 2.09 9.01
CA ILE A 130 5.97 0.84 8.36
C ILE A 130 6.93 1.10 7.19
N ASN A 131 6.64 2.09 6.35
CA ASN A 131 7.50 2.45 5.22
C ASN A 131 8.88 2.93 5.67
N CYS A 132 8.96 3.75 6.72
CA CYS A 132 10.22 4.13 7.35
C CYS A 132 10.98 2.91 7.88
N CYS A 133 10.29 1.96 8.52
CA CYS A 133 10.90 0.70 8.95
C CYS A 133 11.45 -0.10 7.77
N ILE A 134 10.72 -0.25 6.66
CA ILE A 134 11.19 -0.96 5.47
C ILE A 134 12.44 -0.29 4.90
N VAL A 135 12.44 1.05 4.79
CA VAL A 135 13.62 1.82 4.36
C VAL A 135 14.82 1.54 5.27
N TYR A 136 14.62 1.52 6.59
CA TYR A 136 15.67 1.16 7.56
C TYR A 136 16.18 -0.28 7.35
N LEU A 137 15.28 -1.24 7.15
CA LEU A 137 15.63 -2.64 6.90
C LEU A 137 16.50 -2.78 5.64
N CYS A 138 16.12 -2.10 4.56
CA CYS A 138 16.87 -2.12 3.30
C CYS A 138 18.21 -1.38 3.37
N ARG A 139 18.27 -0.22 4.04
CA ARG A 139 19.50 0.61 4.09
C ARG A 139 20.54 0.10 5.08
N TYR A 140 20.10 -0.53 6.17
CA TYR A 140 20.97 -0.86 7.29
C TYR A 140 20.95 -2.36 7.60
N LYS A 141 19.81 -2.89 8.07
CA LYS A 141 19.76 -4.24 8.66
C LYS A 141 20.07 -5.37 7.67
N TYR A 142 19.48 -5.33 6.47
CA TYR A 142 19.63 -6.34 5.42
C TYR A 142 20.28 -5.78 4.15
N LYS A 143 21.04 -4.69 4.27
CA LYS A 143 21.72 -4.01 3.15
C LYS A 143 22.48 -4.95 2.22
N ASN A 144 23.09 -6.00 2.75
CA ASN A 144 23.89 -6.95 1.97
C ASN A 144 23.05 -7.77 0.97
N THR A 145 21.74 -7.86 1.18
CA THR A 145 20.80 -8.56 0.29
C THR A 145 20.07 -7.63 -0.68
N TYR A 146 20.29 -6.32 -0.57
CA TYR A 146 19.65 -5.32 -1.42
C TYR A 146 20.35 -5.24 -2.79
N GLU A 147 19.55 -5.36 -3.85
CA GLU A 147 20.02 -5.40 -5.24
C GLU A 147 20.02 -4.00 -5.87
N SER A 148 20.97 -3.15 -5.46
CA SER A 148 21.05 -1.77 -5.96
C SER A 148 21.19 -1.65 -7.47
N VAL A 149 21.85 -2.63 -8.10
CA VAL A 149 22.04 -2.69 -9.57
C VAL A 149 20.73 -2.93 -10.31
N HIS A 150 19.69 -3.43 -9.64
CA HIS A 150 18.36 -3.60 -10.24
C HIS A 150 17.40 -2.46 -9.88
N ASP A 151 17.71 -1.69 -8.83
CA ASP A 151 16.92 -0.53 -8.36
C ASP A 151 17.59 0.82 -8.74
N ASN A 152 17.80 1.04 -10.04
CA ASN A 152 18.53 2.20 -10.58
C ASN A 152 17.65 3.42 -10.90
N LEU A 153 16.35 3.40 -10.57
CA LEU A 153 15.47 4.52 -10.91
C LEU A 153 15.86 5.76 -10.09
N ASN A 154 16.16 6.86 -10.78
CA ASN A 154 16.37 8.14 -10.11
C ASN A 154 15.02 8.74 -9.69
N ILE A 155 14.72 8.67 -8.41
CA ILE A 155 13.45 9.13 -7.82
C ILE A 155 13.17 10.62 -8.09
N LEU A 156 14.20 11.42 -8.35
CA LEU A 156 14.05 12.85 -8.66
C LEU A 156 13.22 13.08 -9.93
N TYR A 157 13.27 12.15 -10.89
CA TYR A 157 12.44 12.23 -12.10
C TYR A 157 10.95 12.08 -11.82
N LEU A 158 10.57 11.50 -10.67
CA LEU A 158 9.19 11.42 -10.24
C LEU A 158 8.83 12.58 -9.30
N LEU A 159 9.71 12.92 -8.36
CA LEU A 159 9.46 13.91 -7.32
C LEU A 159 9.41 15.35 -7.84
N ILE A 160 10.29 15.72 -8.78
CA ILE A 160 10.33 17.10 -9.29
C ILE A 160 9.07 17.43 -10.10
N PRO A 161 8.64 16.62 -11.09
CA PRO A 161 7.42 16.92 -11.84
C PRO A 161 6.17 16.89 -10.95
N SER A 162 6.07 15.96 -9.99
CA SER A 162 4.92 15.89 -9.10
C SER A 162 4.83 17.12 -8.18
N LEU A 163 5.96 17.59 -7.66
CA LEU A 163 6.02 18.82 -6.86
C LEU A 163 5.64 20.05 -7.69
N LEU A 164 6.15 20.18 -8.91
CA LEU A 164 5.80 21.29 -9.80
C LEU A 164 4.28 21.31 -10.07
N ILE A 165 3.71 20.16 -10.42
CA ILE A 165 2.25 20.05 -10.63
C ILE A 165 1.50 20.41 -9.35
N ALA A 166 1.93 19.93 -8.19
CA ALA A 166 1.28 20.25 -6.91
C ALA A 166 1.32 21.75 -6.58
N VAL A 167 2.38 22.48 -6.96
CA VAL A 167 2.46 23.93 -6.75
C VAL A 167 1.51 24.70 -7.67
N PHE A 168 1.38 24.28 -8.93
CA PHE A 168 0.52 24.98 -9.89
C PHE A 168 -0.96 24.54 -9.85
N ILE A 169 -1.21 23.31 -9.43
CA ILE A 169 -2.52 22.66 -9.46
C ILE A 169 -2.76 22.02 -8.09
N HIS A 170 -3.35 22.79 -7.17
CA HIS A 170 -3.81 22.28 -5.88
C HIS A 170 -5.19 22.84 -5.51
N PRO A 171 -6.05 22.04 -4.86
CA PRO A 171 -7.27 22.56 -4.24
C PRO A 171 -6.93 23.43 -3.03
N SER A 172 -7.74 24.45 -2.77
CA SER A 172 -7.59 25.36 -1.64
C SER A 172 -8.51 24.97 -0.47
N LEU A 173 -8.27 23.79 0.12
CA LEU A 173 -9.05 23.27 1.27
C LEU A 173 -8.32 23.53 2.61
N ASN A 174 -7.38 24.48 2.60
CA ASN A 174 -6.49 24.82 3.73
C ASN A 174 -7.12 25.83 4.71
N SER A 175 -8.45 25.96 4.77
CA SER A 175 -9.10 26.85 5.73
C SER A 175 -8.86 26.32 7.15
N PHE A 176 -8.00 27.01 7.91
CA PHE A 176 -7.45 26.55 9.20
C PHE A 176 -8.47 26.59 10.38
N PHE A 177 -9.74 26.96 10.16
CA PHE A 177 -10.77 27.05 11.21
C PHE A 177 -12.18 26.76 10.66
N PRO A 178 -13.14 26.30 11.52
CA PRO A 178 -14.41 25.73 11.13
C PRO A 178 -15.41 26.81 10.72
N ALA A 179 -16.37 26.44 9.88
CA ALA A 179 -17.64 27.16 9.83
C ALA A 179 -18.44 26.91 11.12
#